data_AF-A0A1Y0KNY3-F1
#
_entry.id   AF-A0A1Y0KNY3-F1
#
_cell.length_a   1.000
_cell.length_b   1.000
_cell.length_c   1.000
_cell.angle_alpha   90.00
_cell.angle_beta   90.00
_cell.angle_gamma   90.00
#
_symmetry.space_group_name_H-M   'P 1'
#
loop_
_entity.id
_entity.type
_entity.pdbx_description
1 polymer ?
#
loop_
_entity_poly.entity_id
_entity_poly.type
_entity_poly.pdbx_seq_one_letter_code
_entity_poly.pdbx_strand_id
1 'polypeptide(L)'
;MESKLPVPTDNIFKFYALFGLLLIIFSLSAVVYVTQSTNTLLFSSLVELGELKEQKEPRQSVQVRIAGLERLVEVGKSNRTFYNITLGLLLGVGGMISYYGFSCWHRIIQPVIDETQKVQLEIAKLQLMKLQAELQLSEEERQEE
;
A
#
# COMPACT_ATOMS: atom_id res chain seq x y z
N MET A 1 2.03 -25.02 -29.64
CA MET A 1 2.08 -23.56 -29.86
C MET A 1 2.18 -22.92 -28.48
N GLU A 2 3.35 -22.41 -28.10
CA GLU A 2 3.47 -21.61 -26.87
C GLU A 2 2.57 -20.39 -27.03
N SER A 3 1.40 -20.43 -26.39
CA SER A 3 0.65 -19.22 -26.09
C SER A 3 1.47 -18.47 -25.04
N LYS A 4 2.42 -17.67 -25.52
CA LYS A 4 2.77 -16.44 -24.82
C LYS A 4 1.49 -15.59 -24.84
N LEU A 5 0.55 -15.93 -23.95
CA LEU A 5 -0.46 -15.01 -23.46
C LEU A 5 0.33 -13.71 -23.24
N PRO A 6 0.07 -12.64 -24.02
CA PRO A 6 0.75 -11.39 -23.76
C PRO A 6 0.45 -11.12 -22.30
N VAL A 7 1.50 -11.18 -21.47
CA VAL A 7 1.41 -10.83 -20.05
C VAL A 7 0.66 -9.52 -20.06
N PRO A 8 -0.60 -9.46 -19.57
CA PRO A 8 -1.41 -8.28 -19.75
C PRO A 8 -0.61 -7.19 -19.08
N THR A 9 -0.04 -6.29 -19.88
CA THR A 9 0.90 -5.28 -19.42
C THR A 9 0.12 -4.48 -18.39
N ASP A 10 0.42 -4.74 -17.11
CA ASP A 10 -0.53 -4.46 -16.04
C ASP A 10 -0.79 -2.97 -16.05
N ASN A 11 -2.07 -2.60 -16.18
CA ASN A 11 -2.47 -1.24 -16.48
C ASN A 11 -1.82 -0.26 -15.49
N ILE A 12 -1.12 0.76 -16.00
CA ILE A 12 -0.41 1.76 -15.20
C ILE A 12 -1.31 2.42 -14.14
N PHE A 13 -2.61 2.57 -14.42
CA PHE A 13 -3.58 3.10 -13.45
C PHE A 13 -3.84 2.15 -12.28
N LYS A 14 -3.81 0.82 -12.49
CA LYS A 14 -3.85 -0.17 -11.40
C LYS A 14 -2.58 -0.11 -10.56
N PHE A 15 -1.43 0.04 -11.22
CA PHE A 15 -0.16 0.23 -10.51
C PHE A 15 -0.21 1.48 -9.61
N TYR A 16 -0.67 2.63 -10.11
CA TYR A 16 -0.84 3.83 -9.30
C TYR A 16 -1.83 3.63 -8.15
N ALA A 17 -2.96 2.97 -8.39
CA ALA A 17 -3.94 2.66 -7.35
C ALA A 17 -3.31 1.87 -6.19
N LEU A 18 -2.60 0.78 -6.51
CA LEU A 18 -1.98 -0.13 -5.54
C LEU A 18 -0.75 0.47 -4.88
N PHE A 19 0.09 1.18 -5.63
CA PHE A 19 1.27 1.86 -5.08
C PHE A 19 0.86 2.97 -4.11
N GLY A 20 -0.13 3.79 -4.48
CA GLY A 20 -0.69 4.79 -3.57
C GLY A 20 -1.29 4.17 -2.31
N LEU A 21 -2.01 3.05 -2.45
CA LEU A 21 -2.56 2.32 -1.30
C LEU A 21 -1.45 1.79 -0.37
N LEU A 22 -0.37 1.25 -0.96
CA LEU A 22 0.80 0.79 -0.21
C LEU A 22 1.46 1.93 0.58
N LEU A 23 1.60 3.12 -0.03
CA LEU A 23 2.11 4.31 0.67
C LEU A 23 1.22 4.71 1.85
N ILE A 24 -0.10 4.63 1.70
CA ILE A 24 -1.05 4.93 2.78
C ILE A 24 -0.88 3.94 3.93
N ILE A 25 -0.87 2.63 3.65
CA ILE A 25 -0.70 1.58 4.67
C ILE A 25 0.63 1.78 5.40
N PHE A 26 1.72 1.97 4.66
CA PHE A 26 3.03 2.21 5.23
C PHE A 26 3.07 3.47 6.10
N SER A 27 2.46 4.56 5.64
CA SER A 27 2.40 5.82 6.39
C SER A 27 1.62 5.65 7.70
N LEU A 28 0.48 4.95 7.67
CA LEU A 28 -0.32 4.65 8.87
C LEU A 28 0.46 3.81 9.87
N SER A 29 1.12 2.74 9.40
CA SER A 29 1.96 1.88 10.26
C SER A 29 3.12 2.68 10.86
N ALA A 30 3.78 3.54 10.07
CA ALA A 30 4.86 4.38 10.53
C ALA A 30 4.40 5.41 11.58
N VAL A 31 3.22 6.02 11.43
CA VAL A 31 2.65 6.95 12.42
C VAL A 31 2.43 6.26 13.77
N VAL A 32 1.86 5.05 13.74
CA VAL A 32 1.66 4.25 14.96
C VAL A 32 3.00 3.93 15.61
N TYR A 33 3.99 3.49 14.83
CA TYR A 33 5.32 3.16 15.32
C TYR A 33 6.04 4.37 15.92
N VAL A 34 6.08 5.50 15.22
CA VAL A 34 6.71 6.75 15.69
C VAL A 34 6.04 7.23 16.98
N THR A 35 4.71 7.15 17.06
CA THR A 35 3.96 7.54 18.25
C THR A 35 4.31 6.64 19.45
N GLN A 36 4.31 5.33 19.26
CA GLN A 36 4.65 4.38 20.32
C GLN A 36 6.10 4.56 20.78
N SER A 37 7.06 4.56 19.84
CA SER A 37 8.49 4.73 20.12
C SER A 37 8.77 6.04 20.86
N THR A 38 8.19 7.15 20.40
CA THR A 38 8.36 8.44 21.07
C THR A 38 7.76 8.44 22.47
N ASN A 39 6.57 7.87 22.66
CA ASN A 39 5.93 7.82 23.97
C ASN A 39 6.76 7.00 24.97
N THR A 40 7.31 5.85 24.56
CA THR A 40 8.18 5.04 25.42
C THR A 40 9.48 5.78 25.78
N LEU A 41 10.10 6.46 24.82
CA LEU A 41 11.30 7.26 25.04
C LEU A 41 11.03 8.43 26.00
N LEU A 42 9.94 9.17 25.78
CA LEU A 42 9.56 10.30 26.63
C LEU A 42 9.20 9.85 28.04
N PHE A 43 8.45 8.75 28.18
CA PHE A 43 8.06 8.24 29.49
C PHE A 43 9.29 7.85 30.33
N SER A 44 10.17 7.01 29.78
CA SER A 44 11.41 6.60 30.47
C SER A 44 12.30 7.79 30.82
N SER A 45 12.50 8.71 29.88
CA SER A 45 13.34 9.90 30.09
C SER A 45 12.75 10.86 31.13
N LEU A 46 11.43 11.02 31.18
CA LEU A 46 10.76 11.89 32.15
C LEU A 46 10.75 11.30 33.56
N VAL A 47 10.57 9.99 33.69
CA VAL A 47 10.66 9.29 34.99
C VAL A 47 12.07 9.44 35.57
N GLU A 48 13.10 9.13 34.77
CA GLU A 48 14.50 9.27 35.20
C GLU A 48 14.86 10.71 35.56
N LEU A 49 14.38 11.68 34.78
CA LEU A 49 14.62 13.10 35.03
C LEU A 49 13.91 13.56 36.32
N GLY A 50 12.73 13.01 36.63
CA GLY A 50 12.03 13.24 37.90
C GLY A 50 12.85 12.75 39.10
N GLU A 51 13.33 11.50 39.04
CA GLU A 51 14.16 10.89 40.09
C GLU A 51 15.47 11.67 40.33
N LEU A 52 16.14 12.08 39.25
CA LEU A 52 17.40 12.82 39.34
C LEU A 52 17.23 14.25 39.85
N LYS A 53 16.10 14.92 39.54
CA LYS A 53 15.79 16.27 40.04
C LYS A 53 15.38 16.31 41.51
N GLU A 54 14.99 15.18 42.09
CA GLU A 54 14.64 15.09 43.51
C GLU A 54 15.88 15.09 44.43
N GLN A 55 17.09 14.83 43.90
CA GLN A 55 18.33 14.95 44.66
C GLN A 55 18.67 16.42 44.96
N LYS A 56 18.70 16.78 46.25
CA LYS A 56 18.93 18.16 46.73
C LYS A 56 20.31 18.74 46.40
N GLU A 57 21.34 17.91 46.17
CA GLU A 57 22.69 18.37 45.78
C GLU A 57 23.34 17.43 44.74
N PRO A 58 22.98 17.56 43.45
CA PRO A 58 23.46 16.67 42.42
C PRO A 58 24.93 16.94 42.11
N ARG A 59 25.75 15.87 42.15
CA ARG A 59 27.15 15.86 41.69
C ARG A 59 27.22 16.38 40.25
N GLN A 60 28.34 16.96 39.83
CA GLN A 60 28.52 17.52 38.49
C GLN A 60 28.18 16.52 37.35
N SER A 61 28.45 15.22 37.56
CA SER A 61 28.07 14.14 36.65
C SER A 61 26.55 13.94 36.50
N VAL A 62 25.78 14.18 37.57
CA VAL A 62 24.32 14.10 37.57
C VAL A 62 23.72 15.30 36.83
N GLN A 63 24.30 16.49 36.95
CA GLN A 63 23.86 17.67 36.20
C GLN A 63 24.01 17.51 34.69
N VAL A 64 25.12 16.92 34.23
CA VAL A 64 25.33 16.59 32.81
C VAL A 64 24.28 15.59 32.31
N ARG A 65 23.92 14.60 33.14
CA ARG A 65 22.89 13.61 32.81
C ARG A 65 21.50 14.24 32.72
N ILE A 66 21.15 15.15 33.62
CA ILE A 66 19.90 15.91 33.57
C ILE A 66 19.83 16.75 32.29
N ALA A 67 20.89 17.50 31.97
CA ALA A 67 20.95 18.31 30.75
C ALA A 67 20.83 17.44 29.48
N GLY A 68 21.47 16.27 29.48
CA GLY A 68 21.35 15.29 28.39
C GLY A 68 19.92 14.76 28.22
N LEU A 69 19.25 14.40 29.31
CA LEU A 69 17.86 13.93 29.30
C LEU A 69 16.87 15.03 28.85
N GLU A 70 17.06 16.27 29.31
CA GLU A 70 16.27 17.42 28.86
C GLU A 70 16.40 17.63 27.35
N ARG A 71 17.64 17.56 26.85
CA ARG A 71 17.89 17.69 25.42
C ARG A 71 17.30 16.54 24.62
N LEU A 72 17.36 15.32 25.13
CA LEU A 72 16.78 14.13 24.50
C LEU A 72 15.25 14.24 24.42
N VAL A 73 14.59 14.73 25.47
CA VAL A 73 13.14 15.00 25.48
C VAL A 73 12.76 16.07 24.44
N GLU A 74 13.54 17.15 24.35
CA GLU A 74 13.31 18.22 23.39
C GLU A 74 13.46 17.72 21.94
N VAL A 75 14.55 16.99 21.65
CA VAL A 75 14.80 16.39 20.35
C VAL A 75 13.72 15.35 20.02
N GLY A 76 13.30 14.53 20.98
CA GLY A 76 12.23 13.55 20.80
C GLY A 76 10.89 14.20 20.40
N LYS A 77 10.52 15.32 21.04
CA LYS A 77 9.31 16.08 20.68
C LYS A 77 9.42 16.72 19.29
N SER A 78 10.58 17.29 18.97
CA SER A 78 10.84 17.88 17.65
C SER A 78 10.76 16.83 16.54
N ASN A 79 11.43 15.69 16.72
CA ASN A 79 11.44 14.58 15.77
C ASN A 79 10.04 14.03 15.53
N ARG A 80 9.23 13.83 16.58
CA ARG A 80 7.83 13.40 16.43
C ARG A 80 7.03 14.35 15.55
N THR A 81 7.17 15.67 15.78
CA THR A 81 6.48 16.67 14.97
C THR A 81 6.94 16.61 13.51
N PHE A 82 8.25 16.57 13.28
CA PHE A 82 8.84 16.47 11.95
C PHE A 82 8.38 15.20 11.19
N TYR A 83 8.44 14.04 11.85
CA TYR A 83 7.98 12.78 11.26
C TYR A 83 6.48 12.79 10.98
N ASN A 84 5.66 13.31 11.88
CA ASN A 84 4.22 13.40 11.65
C ASN A 84 3.86 14.30 10.45
N ILE A 85 4.55 15.42 10.29
CA ILE A 85 4.37 16.30 9.12
C ILE A 85 4.77 15.56 7.84
N THR A 86 5.94 14.92 7.85
CA THR A 86 6.48 14.20 6.68
C THR A 86 5.59 13.02 6.29
N LEU A 87 5.15 12.22 7.27
CA LEU A 87 4.23 11.09 7.05
C LEU A 87 2.84 11.57 6.63
N GLY A 88 2.37 12.71 7.13
CA GLY A 88 1.13 13.34 6.68
C GLY A 88 1.18 13.76 5.21
N LEU A 89 2.31 14.33 4.77
CA LEU A 89 2.54 14.67 3.36
C LEU A 89 2.57 13.40 2.49
N LEU A 90 3.29 12.36 2.94
CA LEU A 90 3.37 11.08 2.23
C LEU A 90 1.99 10.41 2.10
N LEU A 91 1.18 10.46 3.16
CA LEU A 91 -0.19 9.95 3.16
C LEU A 91 -1.09 10.75 2.20
N GLY A 92 -0.96 12.07 2.17
CA GLY A 92 -1.68 12.93 1.22
C GLY A 92 -1.32 12.62 -0.23
N VAL A 93 -0.03 12.50 -0.54
CA VAL A 93 0.45 12.13 -1.89
C VAL A 93 0.00 10.72 -2.26
N GLY A 94 0.13 9.74 -1.35
CA GLY A 94 -0.35 8.38 -1.56
C GLY A 94 -1.86 8.33 -1.83
N GLY A 95 -2.65 9.11 -1.08
CA GLY A 95 -4.08 9.30 -1.28
C GLY A 95 -4.42 9.85 -2.66
N MET A 96 -3.73 10.91 -3.10
CA MET A 96 -3.95 11.50 -4.43
C MET A 96 -3.62 10.52 -5.56
N ILE A 97 -2.47 9.83 -5.48
CA ILE A 97 -2.07 8.84 -6.48
C ILE A 97 -3.05 7.67 -6.52
N SER A 98 -3.46 7.16 -5.35
CA SER A 98 -4.41 6.05 -5.27
C SER A 98 -5.77 6.42 -5.84
N TYR A 99 -6.29 7.59 -5.46
CA TYR A 99 -7.56 8.11 -5.95
C TYR A 99 -7.54 8.31 -7.48
N TYR A 100 -6.47 8.89 -8.01
CA TYR A 100 -6.30 9.07 -9.45
C TYR A 100 -6.24 7.72 -10.18
N GLY A 101 -5.43 6.78 -9.67
CA GLY A 101 -5.31 5.43 -10.23
C GLY A 101 -6.65 4.70 -10.28
N PHE A 102 -7.40 4.67 -9.18
CA PHE A 102 -8.73 4.04 -9.13
C PHE A 102 -9.73 4.75 -10.06
N SER A 103 -9.75 6.07 -10.07
CA SER A 103 -10.69 6.86 -10.88
C SER A 103 -10.48 6.63 -12.39
N CYS A 104 -9.24 6.69 -12.86
CA CYS A 104 -8.90 6.45 -14.26
C CYS A 104 -9.12 4.97 -14.63
N TRP A 105 -8.73 4.05 -13.75
CA TRP A 105 -8.96 2.62 -14.01
C TRP A 105 -10.44 2.30 -14.16
N HIS A 106 -11.28 2.74 -13.22
CA HIS A 106 -12.71 2.44 -13.21
C HIS A 106 -13.47 3.12 -14.36
N ARG A 107 -13.13 4.36 -14.71
CA ARG A 107 -13.88 5.12 -15.72
C ARG A 107 -13.42 4.90 -17.16
N ILE A 108 -12.14 4.64 -17.37
CA ILE A 108 -11.56 4.61 -18.73
C ILE A 108 -11.25 3.17 -19.14
N ILE A 109 -10.58 2.42 -18.27
CA ILE A 109 -10.04 1.11 -18.66
C ILE A 109 -11.04 -0.01 -18.43
N GLN A 110 -11.79 0.03 -17.33
CA GLN A 110 -12.77 -1.01 -17.02
C GLN A 110 -13.84 -1.19 -18.11
N PRO A 111 -14.46 -0.13 -18.67
CA PRO A 111 -15.47 -0.30 -19.72
C PRO A 111 -14.92 -0.99 -20.97
N VAL A 112 -13.71 -0.61 -21.40
CA VAL A 112 -13.04 -1.23 -22.56
C VAL A 112 -12.75 -2.70 -22.31
N ILE A 113 -12.28 -3.04 -21.10
CA ILE A 113 -12.06 -4.44 -20.73
C ILE A 113 -13.39 -5.21 -20.75
N ASP A 114 -14.45 -4.67 -20.16
CA ASP A 114 -15.75 -5.33 -20.11
C ASP A 114 -16.32 -5.58 -21.51
N GLU A 115 -16.13 -4.65 -22.46
CA GLU A 115 -16.51 -4.83 -23.86
C GLU A 115 -15.68 -5.93 -24.55
N THR A 116 -14.35 -5.89 -24.40
CA THR A 116 -13.48 -6.92 -25.00
C THR A 116 -13.80 -8.32 -24.46
N GLN A 117 -14.12 -8.45 -23.18
CA GLN A 117 -14.50 -9.71 -22.56
C GLN A 117 -15.83 -10.24 -23.10
N LYS A 118 -16.81 -9.35 -23.35
CA LYS A 118 -18.07 -9.75 -23.99
C LYS A 118 -17.85 -10.31 -25.39
N VAL A 119 -17.06 -9.62 -26.21
CA VAL A 119 -16.75 -10.06 -27.59
C VAL A 119 -15.99 -11.40 -27.58
N GLN A 120 -14.99 -11.55 -26.70
CA GLN A 120 -14.26 -12.81 -26.57
C GLN A 120 -15.17 -13.97 -26.16
N LEU A 121 -16.12 -13.71 -25.26
CA LEU A 121 -17.11 -14.69 -24.84
C LEU A 121 -18.05 -15.09 -25.98
N GLU A 122 -18.45 -14.16 -26.84
CA GLU A 122 -19.24 -14.46 -28.03
C GLU A 122 -18.47 -15.29 -29.05
N ILE A 123 -17.22 -14.94 -29.33
CA ILE A 123 -16.33 -15.72 -30.20
C ILE A 123 -16.19 -17.16 -29.68
N ALA A 124 -15.94 -17.32 -28.38
CA ALA A 124 -15.81 -18.64 -27.76
C ALA A 124 -17.10 -19.48 -27.90
N LYS A 125 -18.29 -18.87 -27.77
CA LYS A 125 -19.57 -19.56 -27.99
C LYS A 125 -19.75 -20.01 -29.43
N LEU A 126 -19.45 -19.14 -30.40
CA LEU A 126 -19.55 -19.49 -31.83
C LEU A 126 -18.57 -20.60 -32.19
N GLN A 127 -17.36 -20.59 -31.63
CA GLN A 127 -16.38 -21.67 -31.81
C GLN A 127 -16.89 -23.00 -31.24
N LEU A 128 -17.51 -22.98 -30.05
CA LEU A 128 -18.11 -24.18 -29.47
C LEU A 128 -19.25 -24.72 -30.34
N MET A 129 -20.13 -23.86 -30.86
CA MET A 129 -21.22 -24.28 -31.75
C MET A 129 -20.69 -24.91 -33.04
N LYS A 130 -19.66 -24.31 -33.66
CA LYS A 130 -19.01 -24.86 -34.86
C LYS A 130 -18.43 -26.25 -34.58
N LEU A 131 -17.73 -26.41 -33.45
CA LEU A 131 -17.12 -27.68 -33.06
C LEU A 131 -18.18 -28.76 -32.81
N GLN A 132 -19.30 -28.40 -32.20
CA GLN A 132 -20.42 -29.32 -31.98
C GLN A 132 -21.04 -29.79 -33.29
N ALA A 133 -21.24 -28.88 -34.25
CA ALA A 133 -21.74 -29.24 -35.57
C ALA A 133 -20.76 -30.15 -36.34
N GLU A 134 -19.45 -29.86 -36.27
CA GLU A 134 -18.42 -30.72 -36.88
C GLU A 134 -18.38 -32.12 -36.27
N LEU A 135 -18.56 -32.23 -34.94
CA LEU A 135 -18.65 -33.52 -34.26
C LEU A 135 -19.90 -34.30 -34.67
N GLN A 136 -21.06 -33.65 -34.76
CA GLN A 136 -22.31 -34.29 -35.21
C GLN A 136 -22.19 -34.83 -36.63
N LEU A 137 -21.64 -34.05 -37.57
CA LEU A 137 -21.39 -34.51 -38.94
C LEU A 137 -20.44 -35.71 -38.98
N SER A 138 -19.37 -35.68 -38.19
CA SER A 138 -18.43 -36.82 -38.12
C SER A 138 -19.06 -38.08 -37.51
N GLU A 139 -20.03 -37.93 -36.59
CA GLU A 139 -20.78 -39.06 -36.03
C GLU A 139 -21.77 -39.64 -37.05
N GLU A 140 -22.43 -38.80 -37.84
CA GLU A 140 -23.32 -39.22 -38.94
C GLU A 140 -22.54 -39.97 -40.03
N GLU A 141 -21.39 -39.45 -40.48
CA GLU A 141 -20.52 -40.11 -41.46
C GLU A 141 -20.05 -41.51 -40.99
N ARG A 142 -19.78 -41.68 -39.69
CA ARG A 142 -19.41 -42.99 -39.12
C ARG A 142 -20.58 -43.98 -38.99
N GLN A 143 -21.82 -43.51 -39.02
CA GLN A 143 -23.00 -44.39 -38.96
C GLN A 143 -23.44 -44.87 -40.34
N GLU A 144 -23.00 -44.19 -41.41
CA GLU A 144 -23.29 -44.55 -42.81
C GLU A 144 -22.26 -45.51 -43.43
N GLU A 145 -21.07 -45.67 -42.83
CA GLU A 145 -20.05 -46.69 -43.16
C GLU A 145 -20.29 -48.06 -42.50
#